data_AF-A0A349FV48-F1
#
_entry.id   AF-A0A349FV48-F1
#
_cell.length_a   1.000
_cell.length_b   1.000
_cell.length_c   1.000
_cell.angle_alpha   90.00
_cell.angle_beta   90.00
_cell.angle_gamma   90.00
#
_symmetry.space_group_name_H-M   'P 1'
#
loop_
_entity.id
_entity.type
_entity.pdbx_description
1 polymer ?
#
loop_
_entity_poly.entity_id
_entity_poly.type
_entity_poly.pdbx_seq_one_letter_code
_entity_poly.pdbx_strand_id
1 'polypeptide(L)'
;SNLLTGEIKEVNAGSIVVAGILRPTSFNPVPASIALISPTEKNYTISVSDNTEIVTTNQTGPQRLTSNDLKIGAFVTVYADTPITSDTLSAALISIYSLAAI
;
A
#
# COMPACT_ATOMS: atom_id res chain seq x y z
N SER A 1 -8.64 -8.99 -0.18
CA SER A 1 -8.37 -8.16 1.01
C SER A 1 -8.42 -6.70 0.63
N ASN A 2 -8.71 -5.77 1.53
CA ASN A 2 -8.72 -4.32 1.22
C ASN A 2 -7.38 -3.64 1.56
N LEU A 3 -6.39 -4.40 2.01
CA LEU A 3 -5.10 -3.91 2.48
C LEU A 3 -3.96 -4.52 1.68
N LEU A 4 -3.13 -3.66 1.10
CA LEU A 4 -1.88 -4.00 0.40
C LEU A 4 -0.72 -3.32 1.11
N THR A 5 0.42 -4.00 1.27
CA THR A 5 1.64 -3.39 1.82
C THR A 5 2.83 -3.80 0.96
N GLY A 6 3.68 -2.84 0.59
CA GLY A 6 4.79 -3.10 -0.31
C GLY A 6 5.61 -1.86 -0.64
N GLU A 7 6.60 -2.03 -1.50
CA GLU A 7 7.45 -0.95 -1.99
C GLU A 7 6.93 -0.41 -3.32
N ILE A 8 6.94 0.92 -3.50
CA ILE A 8 6.66 1.55 -4.78
C ILE A 8 7.81 1.26 -5.75
N LYS A 9 7.51 0.59 -6.86
CA LYS A 9 8.47 0.29 -7.95
C LYS A 9 8.40 1.30 -9.08
N GLU A 10 7.22 1.84 -9.34
CA GLU A 10 7.00 2.82 -10.40
C GLU A 10 6.00 3.88 -9.96
N VAL A 11 6.21 5.11 -10.44
CA VAL A 11 5.29 6.24 -10.25
C VAL A 11 4.97 6.80 -11.63
N ASN A 12 3.69 6.79 -11.98
CA ASN A 12 3.15 7.26 -13.25
C ASN A 12 2.14 8.39 -12.99
N ALA A 13 1.78 9.14 -14.02
CA ALA A 13 0.71 10.12 -13.91
C ALA A 13 -0.62 9.43 -13.53
N GLY A 14 -1.07 9.65 -12.29
CA GLY A 14 -2.32 9.09 -11.75
C GLY A 14 -2.26 7.62 -11.34
N SER A 15 -1.07 6.98 -11.29
CA SER A 15 -0.96 5.63 -10.74
C SER A 15 0.43 5.31 -10.19
N ILE A 16 0.50 4.28 -9.34
CA ILE A 16 1.77 3.71 -8.85
C ILE A 16 1.76 2.20 -9.02
N VAL A 17 2.93 1.60 -9.19
CA VAL A 17 3.10 0.14 -9.10
C VAL A 17 3.74 -0.20 -7.77
N VAL A 18 3.12 -1.06 -6.99
CA VAL A 18 3.60 -1.51 -5.69
C VAL A 18 3.89 -3.01 -5.74
N ALA A 19 5.14 -3.39 -5.50
CA ALA A 19 5.51 -4.77 -5.21
C ALA A 19 5.09 -5.07 -3.78
N GLY A 20 3.98 -5.77 -3.60
CA GLY A 20 3.37 -5.89 -2.29
C GLY A 20 2.60 -7.18 -2.05
N ILE A 21 2.16 -7.29 -0.80
CA ILE A 21 1.48 -8.44 -0.23
C ILE A 21 0.09 -7.99 0.24
N LEU A 22 -0.94 -8.76 -0.12
CA LEU A 22 -2.27 -8.60 0.43
C LEU A 22 -2.32 -9.11 1.86
N ARG A 23 -2.64 -8.24 2.81
CA ARG A 23 -2.79 -8.61 4.23
C ARG A 23 -4.27 -8.71 4.58
N PRO A 24 -4.76 -9.78 5.22
CA PRO A 24 -6.15 -9.82 5.69
C PRO A 24 -6.43 -8.66 6.65
N THR A 25 -7.58 -7.99 6.51
CA THR A 25 -8.00 -6.92 7.42
C THR A 25 -8.32 -7.44 8.82
N SER A 26 -8.56 -8.74 8.97
CA SER A 26 -8.77 -9.47 10.21
C SER A 26 -7.71 -10.56 10.42
N PHE A 27 -6.44 -10.17 10.57
CA PHE A 27 -5.45 -11.15 11.02
C PHE A 27 -5.66 -11.42 12.51
N ASN A 28 -6.48 -12.42 12.83
CA ASN A 28 -6.54 -13.02 14.16
C ASN A 28 -5.42 -14.07 14.24
N PRO A 29 -4.39 -13.90 15.09
CA PRO A 29 -3.31 -14.87 15.22
C PRO A 29 -3.84 -16.13 15.93
N VAL A 30 -4.49 -17.02 15.19
CA VAL A 30 -4.85 -18.36 15.69
C VAL A 30 -3.62 -19.25 15.53
N PRO A 31 -3.16 -19.95 16.58
CA PRO A 31 -1.96 -20.77 16.48
C PRO A 31 -2.28 -22.12 15.81
N ALA A 32 -1.28 -22.54 15.03
CA ALA A 32 -1.01 -23.88 14.50
C ALA A 32 -1.82 -24.34 13.27
N SER A 33 -1.05 -24.68 12.23
CA SER A 33 -1.43 -25.32 10.96
C SER A 33 -2.39 -24.56 10.04
N ILE A 34 -1.96 -23.38 9.59
CA ILE A 34 -2.36 -22.90 8.27
C ILE A 34 -1.16 -23.20 7.38
N ALA A 35 -1.37 -23.86 6.23
CA ALA A 35 -0.34 -23.93 5.20
C ALA A 35 0.26 -22.53 5.07
N LEU A 36 1.57 -22.42 5.25
CA LEU A 36 2.29 -21.18 5.08
C LEU A 36 2.18 -20.85 3.59
N ILE A 37 1.05 -20.27 3.18
CA ILE A 37 0.99 -19.49 1.96
C ILE A 37 1.86 -18.29 2.29
N SER A 38 3.18 -18.47 2.09
CA SER A 38 4.12 -17.37 2.06
C SER A 38 3.45 -16.33 1.16
N PRO A 39 3.08 -15.16 1.69
CA PRO A 39 2.36 -14.22 0.88
C PRO A 39 3.23 -13.92 -0.35
N THR A 40 2.76 -14.33 -1.52
CA THR A 40 3.50 -14.13 -2.76
C THR A 40 3.48 -12.64 -3.05
N GLU A 41 4.64 -12.00 -2.95
CA GLU A 41 4.81 -10.63 -3.40
C GLU A 41 4.47 -10.56 -4.89
N LYS A 42 3.63 -9.60 -5.24
CA LYS A 42 3.20 -9.36 -6.61
C LYS A 42 3.15 -7.86 -6.87
N ASN A 43 3.32 -7.47 -8.13
CA ASN A 43 3.13 -6.08 -8.55
C ASN A 43 1.64 -5.78 -8.68
N TYR A 44 1.21 -4.71 -8.02
CA TYR A 44 -0.14 -4.16 -8.11
C TYR A 44 -0.07 -2.73 -8.65
N THR A 45 -0.87 -2.44 -9.66
CA THR A 45 -1.09 -1.09 -10.18
C THR A 45 -2.22 -0.43 -9.40
N ILE A 46 -1.93 0.68 -8.74
CA ILE A 46 -2.89 1.45 -7.94
C ILE A 46 -3.18 2.76 -8.65
N SER A 47 -4.45 2.99 -8.97
CA SER A 47 -4.94 4.28 -9.44
C SER A 47 -4.96 5.27 -8.27
N VAL A 48 -4.30 6.41 -8.46
CA VAL A 48 -4.24 7.53 -7.51
C VAL A 48 -5.08 8.66 -8.10
N SER A 49 -6.28 8.83 -7.54
CA SER A 49 -7.23 9.86 -7.96
C SER A 49 -7.14 11.08 -7.04
N ASP A 50 -7.76 12.19 -7.43
CA ASP A 50 -7.85 13.39 -6.58
C ASP A 50 -8.56 13.13 -5.23
N ASN A 51 -9.37 12.07 -5.16
CA ASN A 51 -10.05 11.64 -3.94
C ASN A 51 -9.21 10.68 -3.07
N THR A 52 -8.04 10.25 -3.54
CA THR A 52 -7.15 9.38 -2.79
C THR A 52 -6.41 10.20 -1.74
N GLU A 53 -6.62 9.88 -0.47
CA GLU A 53 -5.88 10.51 0.62
C GLU A 53 -4.48 9.92 0.73
N ILE A 54 -3.47 10.76 0.94
CA ILE A 54 -2.08 10.33 1.13
C ILE A 54 -1.60 10.84 2.49
N VAL A 55 -1.05 9.97 3.33
CA VAL A 55 -0.61 10.32 4.69
C VAL A 55 0.78 9.80 5.01
N THR A 56 1.57 10.55 5.79
CA THR A 56 2.86 10.07 6.34
C THR A 56 2.71 9.56 7.77
N THR A 57 3.37 8.45 8.09
CA THR A 57 3.42 7.89 9.45
C THR A 57 4.71 8.23 10.22
N ASN A 58 5.76 8.70 9.54
CA ASN A 58 7.11 8.89 10.11
C ASN A 58 7.54 10.35 10.32
N GLN A 59 6.64 11.33 10.17
CA GLN A 59 6.91 12.72 10.55
C GLN A 59 6.20 13.05 11.88
N THR A 60 6.49 14.19 12.50
CA THR A 60 5.94 14.66 13.79
C THR A 60 4.43 14.96 13.72
N GLY A 61 3.63 13.93 13.42
CA GLY A 61 2.19 13.98 13.23
C GLY A 61 1.74 13.50 11.85
N PRO A 62 0.46 13.14 11.69
CA PRO A 62 -0.12 12.81 10.40
C PRO A 62 -0.17 14.05 9.51
N GLN A 63 0.58 14.05 8.42
CA GLN A 63 0.51 15.07 7.37
C GLN A 63 -0.20 14.49 6.15
N ARG A 64 -1.18 15.22 5.60
CA ARG A 64 -1.74 14.92 4.28
C ARG A 64 -0.78 15.38 3.19
N LEU A 65 -0.54 14.50 2.22
CA LEU A 65 0.36 14.70 1.09
C LEU A 65 -0.39 14.71 -0.24
N THR A 66 0.34 15.08 -1.28
CA THR A 66 -0.12 15.05 -2.67
C THR A 66 0.51 13.87 -3.43
N SER A 67 -0.01 13.57 -4.63
CA SER A 67 0.54 12.50 -5.48
C SER A 67 2.02 12.69 -5.83
N ASN A 68 2.53 13.93 -5.81
CA ASN A 68 3.95 14.24 -6.03
C ASN A 68 4.88 13.71 -4.93
N ASP A 69 4.32 13.36 -3.78
CA ASP A 69 5.10 12.82 -2.65
C ASP A 69 5.30 11.30 -2.75
N LEU A 70 4.67 10.63 -3.73
CA LEU A 70 4.88 9.23 -4.04
C LEU A 70 6.23 9.06 -4.75
N LYS A 71 7.13 8.29 -4.13
CA LYS A 71 8.50 8.08 -4.62
C LYS A 71 8.79 6.61 -4.78
N ILE A 72 9.48 6.25 -5.86
CA ILE A 72 10.06 4.92 -6.05
C ILE A 72 10.98 4.60 -4.85
N GLY A 73 10.87 3.38 -4.33
CA GLY A 73 11.61 2.91 -3.16
C GLY A 73 10.93 3.19 -1.82
N ALA A 74 9.87 4.01 -1.77
CA ALA A 74 9.11 4.21 -0.54
C ALA A 74 8.26 2.97 -0.22
N PHE A 75 8.16 2.61 1.06
CA PHE A 75 7.23 1.59 1.51
C PHE A 75 5.87 2.22 1.79
N VAL A 76 4.81 1.57 1.33
CA VAL A 76 3.44 2.03 1.50
C VAL A 76 2.52 0.96 2.05
N THR A 77 1.50 1.41 2.74
CA THR A 77 0.29 0.64 3.01
C THR A 77 -0.85 1.29 2.24
N VAL A 78 -1.49 0.54 1.36
CA VAL A 78 -2.59 0.98 0.52
C VAL A 78 -3.88 0.36 1.04
N TYR A 79 -4.88 1.21 1.28
CA TYR A 79 -6.23 0.85 1.64
C TYR A 79 -7.17 1.14 0.47
N ALA A 80 -7.89 0.10 0.05
CA ALA A 80 -8.89 0.17 -1.01
C ALA A 80 -10.31 0.12 -0.44
N ASP A 81 -11.24 0.86 -1.06
CA ASP A 81 -12.66 0.83 -0.68
C ASP A 81 -13.30 -0.54 -0.95
N THR A 82 -12.78 -1.25 -1.95
CA THR A 82 -13.26 -2.57 -2.35
C THR A 82 -12.20 -3.64 -2.12
N PRO A 83 -12.60 -4.92 -2.00
CA PRO A 83 -11.65 -6.01 -1.95
C PRO A 83 -10.76 -6.06 -3.19
N ILE A 84 -9.45 -6.10 -2.95
CA ILE A 84 -8.44 -6.33 -3.97
C ILE A 84 -8.55 -7.79 -4.41
N THR A 85 -9.03 -7.97 -5.63
CA THR A 85 -9.19 -9.25 -6.33
C THR A 85 -8.41 -9.30 -7.65
N SER A 86 -7.83 -8.18 -8.07
CA SER A 86 -7.06 -8.00 -9.30
C SER A 86 -5.75 -7.26 -9.02
N ASP A 87 -4.85 -7.29 -10.00
CA ASP A 87 -3.57 -6.56 -9.94
C ASP A 87 -3.75 -5.06 -10.11
N THR A 88 -4.92 -4.62 -10.58
CA THR A 88 -5.26 -3.20 -10.73
C THR A 88 -6.41 -2.85 -9.82
N LEU A 89 -6.30 -1.76 -9.06
CA LEU A 89 -7.33 -1.28 -8.13
C LEU A 89 -7.26 0.24 -7.93
N SER A 90 -8.32 0.82 -7.35
CA SER A 90 -8.31 2.22 -6.87
C SER A 90 -8.21 2.25 -5.35
N ALA A 91 -7.40 3.17 -4.83
CA ALA A 91 -7.21 3.34 -3.39
C ALA A 91 -7.96 4.57 -2.87
N ALA A 92 -8.55 4.43 -1.67
CA ALA A 92 -9.08 5.57 -0.92
C ALA A 92 -8.03 6.23 -0.05
N LEU A 93 -7.06 5.46 0.44
CA LEU A 93 -6.01 5.94 1.32
C LEU A 93 -4.69 5.23 1.02
N ILE A 94 -3.60 6.00 0.96
CA ILE A 94 -2.23 5.52 0.86
C ILE A 94 -1.42 6.09 2.03
N SER A 95 -0.91 5.22 2.88
CA SER A 95 0.03 5.58 3.95
C SER A 95 1.46 5.32 3.50
N ILE A 96 2.33 6.33 3.57
CA ILE A 96 3.74 6.24 3.16
C ILE A 96 4.64 6.18 4.40
N TYR A 97 5.51 5.17 4.42
CA TYR A 97 6.59 5.00 5.36
C TYR A 97 7.90 5.35 4.66
N SER A 98 8.45 6.53 4.96
CA SER A 98 9.84 6.82 4.61
C SER A 98 10.72 5.98 5.53
N LEU A 99 11.55 5.09 4.97
CA LEU A 99 12.78 4.72 5.68
C LEU A 99 13.51 6.04 5.92
N ALA A 100 13.72 6.42 7.17
CA ALA A 100 14.48 7.62 7.45
C ALA A 100 15.83 7.47 6.73
N ALA A 101 16.19 8.46 5.91
CA ALA A 101 17.55 8.54 5.39
C ALA A 101 18.46 8.64 6.62
N ILE A 102 19.22 7.58 6.88
CA ILE A 102 20.30 7.57 7.86
C ILE A 102 21.44 8.42 7.31
#